data_AF-A0A4Q6FRS6-F1
#
_entry.id   AF-A0A4Q6FRS6-F1
#
_cell.length_a   1.000
_cell.length_b   1.000
_cell.length_c   1.000
_cell.angle_alpha   90.00
_cell.angle_beta   90.00
_cell.angle_gamma   90.00
#
_symmetry.space_group_name_H-M   'P 1'
#
loop_
_entity.id
_entity.type
_entity.pdbx_description
1 polymer ?
#
loop_
_entity_poly.entity_id
_entity_poly.type
_entity_poly.pdbx_seq_one_letter_code
_entity_poly.pdbx_strand_id
1 'polypeptide(L)'
;MLVHKLREFEGLYDDEFQIQAGFSQQDVSYRLEFRLSGPLEKLLIPPKAQAPRFRDELWKRTCFEAFLGNKDSDAYWEFNFSPSRDWAIYRFKSYRERIEIDQLELIDLVIQQERYPGDLILKIDIKPKDLFKVDRVGLTTVLEHASQKTSYWALTHAREKPDFHAPESLIVSNF
;
A
#
# COMPACT_ATOMS: atom_id res chain seq x y z
N MET A 1 -5.71 15.92 -1.46
CA MET A 1 -4.98 14.76 -0.89
C MET A 1 -3.60 15.24 -0.47
N LEU A 2 -3.23 15.02 0.79
CA LEU A 2 -1.86 15.29 1.24
C LEU A 2 -0.95 14.11 0.85
N VAL A 3 0.23 14.42 0.33
CA VAL A 3 1.19 13.42 -0.16
C VAL A 3 2.44 13.48 0.70
N HIS A 4 2.93 12.31 1.11
CA HIS A 4 4.07 12.14 2.01
C HIS A 4 5.16 11.30 1.36
N LYS A 5 6.42 11.59 1.67
CA LYS A 5 7.55 10.73 1.28
C LYS A 5 7.59 9.50 2.19
N LEU A 6 7.66 8.31 1.62
CA LEU A 6 7.99 7.08 2.36
C LEU A 6 9.50 7.00 2.58
N ARG A 7 9.92 6.43 3.72
CA ARG A 7 11.33 6.24 4.07
C ARG A 7 11.71 4.78 3.93
N GLU A 8 12.88 4.51 3.38
CA GLU A 8 13.42 3.15 3.37
C GLU A 8 13.81 2.71 4.78
N PHE A 9 13.71 1.42 5.06
CA PHE A 9 13.98 0.87 6.38
C PHE A 9 15.48 0.89 6.72
N GLU A 10 16.35 0.49 5.79
CA GLU A 10 17.81 0.44 6.01
C GLU A 10 18.54 1.73 5.57
N GLY A 11 17.87 2.61 4.81
CA GLY A 11 18.43 3.82 4.19
C GLY A 11 19.37 3.58 3.00
N LEU A 12 19.51 2.35 2.51
CA LEU A 12 20.47 1.99 1.46
C LEU A 12 20.10 2.51 0.07
N TYR A 13 18.81 2.78 -0.14
CA TYR A 13 18.25 3.12 -1.46
C TYR A 13 17.61 4.51 -1.53
N ASP A 14 17.75 5.33 -0.46
CA ASP A 14 17.11 6.65 -0.33
C ASP A 14 17.57 7.67 -1.38
N ASP A 15 18.79 7.52 -1.90
CA ASP A 15 19.36 8.37 -2.96
C ASP A 15 18.99 7.88 -4.38
N GLU A 16 18.52 6.64 -4.52
CA GLU A 16 18.19 6.04 -5.82
C GLU A 16 16.70 6.12 -6.14
N PHE A 17 15.86 5.86 -5.14
CA PHE A 17 14.41 5.80 -5.31
C PHE A 17 13.71 6.83 -4.43
N GLN A 18 12.64 7.42 -4.97
CA GLN A 18 11.73 8.26 -4.21
C GLN A 18 10.35 7.64 -4.28
N ILE A 19 9.74 7.42 -3.12
CA ILE A 19 8.37 6.95 -3.03
C ILE A 19 7.55 8.00 -2.31
N GLN A 20 6.47 8.42 -2.96
CA GLN A 20 5.47 9.30 -2.40
C GLN A 20 4.15 8.56 -2.32
N ALA A 21 3.41 8.74 -1.23
CA ALA A 21 2.10 8.15 -1.05
C ALA A 21 1.14 9.15 -0.41
N GLY A 22 -0.12 9.12 -0.83
CA GLY A 22 -1.18 9.95 -0.29
C GLY A 22 -2.44 9.14 -0.02
N PHE A 23 -3.19 9.59 0.98
CA PHE A 23 -4.52 9.09 1.31
C PHE A 23 -5.48 10.27 1.45
N SER A 24 -6.73 10.06 1.06
CA SER A 24 -7.81 10.98 1.39
C SER A 24 -9.12 10.23 1.48
N GLN A 25 -9.95 10.59 2.46
CA GLN A 25 -11.34 10.17 2.50
C GLN A 25 -12.20 11.13 1.66
N GLN A 26 -13.17 10.58 0.98
CA GLN A 26 -14.29 11.25 0.31
C GLN A 26 -15.58 10.65 0.92
N ASP A 27 -16.74 11.31 0.74
CA ASP A 27 -18.01 10.97 1.42
C ASP A 27 -18.24 9.46 1.66
N VAL A 28 -18.11 8.66 0.60
CA VAL A 28 -18.36 7.20 0.62
C VAL A 28 -17.20 6.38 0.06
N SER A 29 -16.01 6.95 -0.05
CA SER A 29 -14.84 6.25 -0.61
C SER A 29 -13.52 6.75 -0.03
N TYR A 30 -12.48 5.96 -0.22
CA TYR A 30 -11.11 6.37 0.05
C TYR A 30 -10.33 6.42 -1.26
N ARG A 31 -9.41 7.37 -1.36
CA ARG A 31 -8.46 7.45 -2.47
C ARG A 31 -7.05 7.29 -1.95
N LEU A 32 -6.27 6.49 -2.68
CA LEU A 32 -4.84 6.34 -2.51
C LEU A 32 -4.13 6.77 -3.79
N GLU A 33 -2.97 7.38 -3.63
CA GLU A 33 -2.02 7.59 -4.73
C GLU A 33 -0.64 7.18 -4.27
N PHE A 34 0.05 6.37 -5.08
CA PHE A 34 1.46 6.03 -4.90
C PHE A 34 2.24 6.47 -6.14
N ARG A 35 3.39 7.10 -5.94
CA ARG A 35 4.34 7.43 -6.98
C ARG A 35 5.70 6.88 -6.60
N LEU A 36 6.25 6.03 -7.46
CA LEU A 36 7.60 5.50 -7.39
C LEU A 36 8.43 6.15 -8.51
N SER A 37 9.51 6.83 -8.14
CA SER A 37 10.43 7.50 -9.05
C SER A 37 11.85 6.95 -8.87
N GLY A 38 12.61 6.84 -9.96
CA GLY A 38 14.01 6.39 -9.94
C GLY A 38 14.38 5.48 -11.12
N PRO A 39 15.51 4.75 -11.03
CA PRO A 39 15.95 3.80 -12.06
C PRO A 39 15.10 2.52 -12.02
N LEU A 40 13.86 2.59 -12.51
CA LEU A 40 12.87 1.52 -12.43
C LEU A 40 13.32 0.21 -13.08
N GLU A 41 14.27 0.26 -14.01
CA GLU A 41 14.92 -0.89 -14.64
C GLU A 41 15.75 -1.75 -13.66
N LYS A 42 16.11 -1.21 -12.49
CA LYS A 42 16.77 -1.96 -11.41
C LYS A 42 15.77 -2.78 -10.57
N LEU A 43 14.47 -2.60 -10.77
CA LEU A 43 13.41 -3.26 -10.01
C LEU A 43 12.74 -4.37 -10.83
N LEU A 44 12.31 -5.43 -10.13
CA LEU A 44 11.44 -6.46 -10.68
C LEU A 44 10.00 -5.96 -10.62
N ILE A 45 9.59 -5.23 -11.66
CA ILE A 45 8.25 -4.69 -11.80
C ILE A 45 7.46 -5.54 -12.82
N PRO A 46 6.33 -6.17 -12.44
CA PRO A 46 5.53 -6.92 -13.38
C PRO A 46 4.90 -6.01 -14.45
N PRO A 47 4.67 -6.52 -15.68
CA PRO A 47 3.96 -5.77 -16.70
C PRO A 47 2.52 -5.48 -16.28
N LYS A 48 1.93 -4.41 -16.83
CA LYS A 48 0.52 -4.08 -16.65
C LYS A 48 -0.35 -5.25 -17.16
N ALA A 49 -1.18 -5.83 -16.29
CA ALA A 49 -2.13 -6.86 -16.70
C ALA A 49 -3.26 -6.24 -17.54
N GLN A 50 -3.95 -7.07 -18.35
CA GLN A 50 -5.10 -6.63 -19.14
C GLN A 50 -6.25 -6.11 -18.26
N ALA A 51 -6.53 -6.83 -17.16
CA ALA A 51 -7.51 -6.45 -16.15
C ALA A 51 -6.94 -6.67 -14.74
N PRO A 52 -7.27 -5.80 -13.77
CA PRO A 52 -7.02 -6.06 -12.35
C PRO A 52 -7.72 -7.34 -11.90
N ARG A 53 -7.10 -8.11 -11.01
CA ARG A 53 -7.70 -9.31 -10.41
C ARG A 53 -7.12 -9.58 -9.02
N PHE A 54 -7.85 -10.35 -8.22
CA PHE A 54 -7.35 -10.86 -6.96
C PHE A 54 -6.12 -11.75 -7.19
N ARG A 55 -5.09 -11.58 -6.35
CA ARG A 55 -3.93 -12.46 -6.27
C ARG A 55 -3.36 -12.42 -4.86
N ASP A 56 -3.20 -13.57 -4.23
CA ASP A 56 -2.63 -13.65 -2.89
C ASP A 56 -1.11 -13.41 -2.91
N GLU A 57 -0.54 -13.13 -1.73
CA GLU A 57 0.91 -13.04 -1.50
C GLU A 57 1.67 -11.98 -2.33
N LEU A 58 0.99 -10.89 -2.71
CA LEU A 58 1.61 -9.80 -3.48
C LEU A 58 2.81 -9.15 -2.78
N TRP A 59 2.81 -9.11 -1.45
CA TRP A 59 3.88 -8.53 -0.61
C TRP A 59 5.24 -9.23 -0.75
N LYS A 60 5.30 -10.41 -1.39
CA LYS A 60 6.56 -11.12 -1.70
C LYS A 60 7.33 -10.53 -2.89
N ARG A 61 6.72 -9.56 -3.58
CA ARG A 61 7.20 -8.92 -4.82
C ARG A 61 7.09 -7.41 -4.67
N THR A 62 7.43 -6.66 -5.73
CA THR A 62 7.15 -5.21 -5.77
C THR A 62 5.65 -4.95 -5.56
N CYS A 63 5.28 -4.30 -4.47
CA CYS A 63 3.91 -4.13 -4.00
C CYS A 63 3.75 -2.82 -3.22
N PHE A 64 2.63 -2.13 -3.40
CA PHE A 64 2.22 -0.95 -2.64
C PHE A 64 1.09 -1.35 -1.71
N GLU A 65 1.16 -0.92 -0.45
CA GLU A 65 0.23 -1.40 0.57
C GLU A 65 -0.35 -0.25 1.38
N ALA A 66 -1.60 -0.40 1.79
CA ALA A 66 -2.29 0.53 2.66
C ALA A 66 -2.97 -0.20 3.82
N PHE A 67 -2.67 0.25 5.03
CA PHE A 67 -3.22 -0.24 6.28
C PHE A 67 -4.19 0.80 6.82
N LEU A 68 -5.49 0.50 6.82
CA LEU A 68 -6.55 1.43 7.21
C LEU A 68 -7.22 0.95 8.50
N GLY A 69 -7.11 1.75 9.56
CA GLY A 69 -7.61 1.41 10.89
C GLY A 69 -8.43 2.52 11.54
N ASN A 70 -9.23 2.14 12.53
CA ASN A 70 -9.92 3.07 13.44
C ASN A 70 -9.07 3.24 14.70
N LYS A 71 -9.01 4.44 15.28
CA LYS A 71 -8.28 4.68 16.55
C LYS A 71 -8.95 4.02 17.76
N ASP A 72 -10.26 3.78 17.66
CA ASP A 72 -11.11 3.21 18.71
C ASP A 72 -11.26 1.67 18.56
N SER A 73 -10.47 1.03 17.69
CA SER A 73 -10.49 -0.42 17.45
C SER A 73 -9.13 -0.96 17.05
N ASP A 74 -8.78 -2.17 17.48
CA ASP A 74 -7.57 -2.89 17.02
C ASP A 74 -7.71 -3.47 15.62
N ALA A 75 -8.93 -3.49 15.08
CA ALA A 75 -9.22 -4.09 13.81
C ALA A 75 -8.82 -3.13 12.67
N TYR A 76 -8.16 -3.66 11.64
CA TYR A 76 -7.75 -2.88 10.46
C TYR A 76 -7.92 -3.68 9.17
N TRP A 77 -7.87 -2.95 8.06
CA TRP A 77 -7.82 -3.48 6.70
C TRP A 77 -6.41 -3.34 6.15
N GLU A 78 -5.99 -4.31 5.35
CA GLU A 78 -4.79 -4.24 4.54
C GLU A 78 -5.19 -4.36 3.08
N PHE A 79 -4.69 -3.44 2.26
CA PHE A 79 -4.89 -3.42 0.83
C PHE A 79 -3.54 -3.49 0.13
N ASN A 80 -3.34 -4.49 -0.71
CA ASN A 80 -2.09 -4.72 -1.43
C ASN A 80 -2.32 -4.55 -2.92
N PHE A 81 -1.45 -3.80 -3.57
CA PHE A 81 -1.54 -3.45 -4.98
C PHE A 81 -0.22 -3.74 -5.68
N SER A 82 -0.26 -4.61 -6.68
CA SER A 82 0.88 -4.83 -7.57
C SER A 82 0.94 -3.74 -8.65
N PRO A 83 2.12 -3.37 -9.17
CA PRO A 83 2.25 -2.59 -10.40
C PRO A 83 1.45 -3.14 -11.60
N SER A 84 1.18 -4.45 -11.64
CA SER A 84 0.35 -5.07 -12.69
C SER A 84 -1.13 -4.68 -12.60
N ARG A 85 -1.54 -4.09 -11.48
CA ARG A 85 -2.91 -3.88 -10.99
C ARG A 85 -3.59 -5.10 -10.38
N ASP A 86 -2.87 -6.22 -10.22
CA ASP A 86 -3.33 -7.29 -9.34
C ASP A 86 -3.46 -6.73 -7.91
N TRP A 87 -4.43 -7.22 -7.14
CA TRP A 87 -4.74 -6.71 -5.82
C TRP A 87 -5.03 -7.83 -4.82
N ALA A 88 -4.88 -7.53 -3.53
CA ALA A 88 -5.40 -8.35 -2.45
C ALA A 88 -5.93 -7.47 -1.33
N ILE A 89 -6.97 -7.93 -0.65
CA ILE A 89 -7.54 -7.25 0.52
C ILE A 89 -7.63 -8.25 1.65
N TYR A 90 -7.14 -7.85 2.82
CA TYR A 90 -7.20 -8.64 4.03
C TYR A 90 -7.84 -7.84 5.15
N ARG A 91 -8.46 -8.57 6.08
CA ARG A 91 -9.06 -8.02 7.28
C ARG A 91 -8.40 -8.66 8.49
N PHE A 92 -8.06 -7.83 9.46
CA PHE A 92 -7.44 -8.26 10.72
C PHE A 92 -8.27 -7.80 11.89
N LYS A 93 -8.62 -8.70 12.82
CA LYS A 93 -9.35 -8.30 14.03
C LYS A 93 -8.42 -7.68 15.08
N SER A 94 -7.14 -8.00 15.04
CA SER A 94 -6.07 -7.43 15.85
C SER A 94 -4.72 -7.62 15.14
N TYR A 95 -3.61 -7.19 15.76
CA TYR A 95 -2.25 -7.30 15.22
C TYR A 95 -1.94 -8.71 14.68
N ARG A 96 -1.76 -8.82 13.36
CA ARG A 96 -1.46 -10.07 12.61
C ARG A 96 -2.49 -11.20 12.80
N GLU A 97 -3.67 -10.89 13.32
CA GLU A 97 -4.76 -11.84 13.51
C GLU A 97 -5.79 -11.71 12.39
N ARG A 98 -5.48 -12.34 11.25
CA ARG A 98 -6.29 -12.31 10.02
C ARG A 98 -7.63 -13.02 10.22
N ILE A 99 -8.69 -12.46 9.63
CA ILE A 99 -10.00 -13.10 9.50
C ILE A 99 -10.37 -13.23 8.01
N GLU A 100 -11.07 -14.32 7.69
CA GLU A 100 -11.56 -14.55 6.33
C GLU A 100 -12.74 -13.63 6.01
N ILE A 101 -12.74 -13.12 4.78
CA ILE A 101 -13.76 -12.23 4.25
C ILE A 101 -13.99 -12.56 2.77
N ASP A 102 -15.18 -12.25 2.27
CA ASP A 102 -15.44 -12.20 0.83
C ASP A 102 -15.14 -10.78 0.34
N GLN A 103 -13.99 -10.58 -0.32
CA GLN A 103 -13.55 -9.22 -0.69
C GLN A 103 -14.47 -8.57 -1.73
N LEU A 104 -14.95 -9.35 -2.70
CA LEU A 104 -15.78 -8.86 -3.80
C LEU A 104 -17.18 -8.48 -3.31
N GLU A 105 -17.64 -9.14 -2.25
CA GLU A 105 -18.90 -8.77 -1.62
C GLU A 105 -18.80 -7.53 -0.71
N LEU A 106 -17.60 -7.05 -0.38
CA LEU A 106 -17.42 -5.96 0.58
C LEU A 106 -16.87 -4.67 -0.03
N ILE A 107 -16.07 -4.75 -1.10
CA ILE A 107 -15.32 -3.60 -1.60
C ILE A 107 -15.28 -3.56 -3.12
N ASP A 108 -15.70 -2.44 -3.70
CA ASP A 108 -15.44 -2.08 -5.09
C ASP A 108 -14.08 -1.36 -5.20
N LEU A 109 -13.27 -1.75 -6.19
CA LEU A 109 -11.94 -1.19 -6.42
C LEU A 109 -11.78 -0.70 -7.87
N VAL A 110 -11.25 0.52 -8.02
CA VAL A 110 -10.77 1.03 -9.31
C VAL A 110 -9.27 1.31 -9.18
N ILE A 111 -8.46 0.65 -10.01
CA ILE A 111 -7.00 0.78 -10.01
C ILE A 111 -6.53 1.29 -11.37
N GLN A 112 -5.93 2.48 -11.36
CA GLN A 112 -5.28 3.08 -12.50
C GLN A 112 -3.76 2.99 -12.33
N GLN A 113 -3.07 2.75 -13.45
CA GLN A 113 -1.62 2.73 -13.50
C GLN A 113 -1.14 3.55 -14.69
N GLU A 114 -0.28 4.51 -14.38
CA GLU A 114 0.42 5.37 -15.31
C GLU A 114 1.92 5.08 -15.21
N ARG A 115 2.60 5.03 -16.35
CA ARG A 115 4.04 4.81 -16.42
C ARG A 115 4.67 5.83 -17.35
N TYR A 116 5.72 6.47 -16.88
CA TYR A 116 6.55 7.40 -17.62
C TYR A 116 8.02 6.98 -17.48
N PRO A 117 8.94 7.52 -18.29
CA PRO A 117 10.37 7.31 -18.06
C PRO A 117 10.76 7.70 -16.63
N GLY A 118 11.18 6.71 -15.83
CA GLY A 118 11.60 6.90 -14.44
C GLY A 118 10.47 7.04 -13.41
N ASP A 119 9.19 6.95 -13.80
CA ASP A 119 8.04 7.08 -12.90
C ASP A 119 7.00 5.97 -13.09
N LEU A 120 6.49 5.45 -11.98
CA LEU A 120 5.33 4.56 -11.90
C LEU A 120 4.34 5.15 -10.90
N ILE A 121 3.10 5.39 -11.34
CA ILE A 121 2.04 5.96 -10.51
C ILE A 121 0.88 4.97 -10.44
N LEU A 122 0.41 4.68 -9.23
CA LEU A 122 -0.83 3.96 -8.97
C LEU A 122 -1.84 4.89 -8.31
N LYS A 123 -3.05 4.94 -8.86
CA LYS A 123 -4.20 5.65 -8.26
C LYS A 123 -5.27 4.63 -7.98
N ILE A 124 -5.74 4.58 -6.73
CA ILE A 124 -6.73 3.62 -6.28
C ILE A 124 -7.91 4.36 -5.67
N ASP A 125 -9.11 4.09 -6.17
CA ASP A 125 -10.36 4.42 -5.48
C ASP A 125 -10.89 3.15 -4.82
N ILE A 126 -11.07 3.21 -3.49
CA ILE A 126 -11.62 2.14 -2.65
C ILE A 126 -13.02 2.56 -2.23
N LYS A 127 -14.03 1.79 -2.64
CA LYS A 127 -15.42 2.05 -2.29
C LYS A 127 -15.99 0.84 -1.53
N PRO A 128 -15.95 0.87 -0.19
CA PRO A 128 -16.59 -0.17 0.59
C PRO A 128 -18.12 -0.12 0.43
N LYS A 129 -18.80 -1.27 0.47
CA LYS A 129 -20.26 -1.33 0.48
C LYS A 129 -20.82 -0.71 1.77
N ASP A 130 -20.17 -1.02 2.90
CA ASP A 130 -20.43 -0.42 4.20
C ASP A 130 -19.25 0.48 4.59
N LEU A 131 -19.49 1.79 4.65
CA LEU A 131 -18.46 2.76 5.02
C LEU A 131 -17.94 2.47 6.43
N PHE A 132 -16.62 2.35 6.56
CA PHE A 132 -15.96 2.20 7.86
C PHE A 132 -15.22 3.49 8.25
N LYS A 133 -14.89 3.61 9.53
CA LYS A 133 -14.12 4.76 10.00
C LYS A 133 -12.63 4.51 9.80
N VAL A 134 -11.92 5.49 9.26
CA VAL A 134 -10.46 5.47 9.11
C VAL A 134 -9.89 6.68 9.84
N ASP A 135 -9.26 6.45 10.97
CA ASP A 135 -8.54 7.48 11.75
C ASP A 135 -7.03 7.23 11.80
N ARG A 136 -6.60 6.06 11.33
CA ARG A 136 -5.20 5.62 11.33
C ARG A 136 -4.85 5.04 9.97
N VAL A 137 -3.73 5.49 9.41
CA VAL A 137 -3.28 5.09 8.07
C VAL A 137 -1.79 4.75 8.10
N GLY A 138 -1.45 3.58 7.59
CA GLY A 138 -0.07 3.21 7.22
C GLY A 138 0.00 3.06 5.71
N LEU A 139 0.90 3.77 5.05
CA LEU A 139 1.19 3.60 3.62
C LEU A 139 2.61 3.07 3.47
N THR A 140 2.75 1.99 2.73
CA THR A 140 4.00 1.26 2.61
C THR A 140 4.25 0.79 1.18
N THR A 141 5.48 0.38 0.91
CA THR A 141 5.86 -0.21 -0.36
C THR A 141 6.99 -1.21 -0.14
N VAL A 142 6.82 -2.40 -0.70
CA VAL A 142 7.89 -3.39 -0.89
C VAL A 142 8.43 -3.20 -2.30
N LEU A 143 9.74 -3.03 -2.44
CA LEU A 143 10.40 -3.07 -3.75
C LEU A 143 11.26 -4.32 -3.86
N GLU A 144 11.04 -5.11 -4.89
CA GLU A 144 11.92 -6.21 -5.25
C GLU A 144 12.94 -5.74 -6.28
N HIS A 145 14.22 -5.87 -5.94
CA HIS A 145 15.33 -5.46 -6.79
C HIS A 145 15.76 -6.62 -7.69
N ALA A 146 16.27 -6.32 -8.89
CA ALA A 146 16.80 -7.32 -9.82
C ALA A 146 17.97 -8.13 -9.24
N SER A 147 18.63 -7.61 -8.20
CA SER A 147 19.65 -8.30 -7.41
C SER A 147 19.11 -9.32 -6.40
N GLN A 148 17.80 -9.62 -6.43
CA GLN A 148 17.09 -10.48 -5.47
C GLN A 148 17.05 -9.94 -4.02
N LYS A 149 17.39 -8.66 -3.83
CA LYS A 149 17.19 -7.96 -2.56
C LYS A 149 15.79 -7.35 -2.51
N THR A 150 15.27 -7.17 -1.30
CA THR A 150 14.00 -6.48 -1.05
C THR A 150 14.28 -5.28 -0.17
N SER A 151 13.68 -4.13 -0.50
CA SER A 151 13.70 -2.95 0.37
C SER A 151 12.28 -2.60 0.82
N TYR A 152 12.16 -2.11 2.04
CA TYR A 152 10.89 -1.87 2.72
C TYR A 152 10.72 -0.38 2.99
N TRP A 153 9.62 0.19 2.52
CA TRP A 153 9.36 1.62 2.59
C TRP A 153 8.06 1.89 3.33
N ALA A 154 8.04 2.87 4.22
CA ALA A 154 6.83 3.20 4.99
C ALA A 154 6.78 4.68 5.36
N LEU A 155 5.59 5.15 5.73
CA LEU A 155 5.42 6.43 6.43
C LEU A 155 6.13 6.41 7.79
N THR A 156 6.08 5.27 8.48
CA THR A 156 6.67 5.09 9.81
C THR A 156 7.12 3.64 9.96
N HIS A 157 8.37 3.46 10.42
CA HIS A 157 8.92 2.17 10.81
C HIS A 157 9.00 2.13 12.33
N ALA A 158 8.08 1.41 12.99
CA ALA A 158 7.94 1.46 14.44
C ALA A 158 8.73 0.39 15.22
N ARG A 159 9.40 -0.53 14.51
CA ARG A 159 10.07 -1.70 15.10
C ARG A 159 11.49 -1.85 14.56
N GLU A 160 12.28 -2.70 15.22
CA GLU A 160 13.65 -3.05 14.82
C GLU A 160 13.72 -3.91 13.55
N LYS A 161 12.57 -4.40 13.08
CA LYS A 161 12.42 -5.13 11.81
C LYS A 161 11.31 -4.49 10.99
N PRO A 162 11.31 -4.63 9.66
CA PRO A 162 10.19 -4.18 8.83
C PRO A 162 8.89 -4.86 9.27
N ASP A 163 8.04 -4.10 9.97
CA ASP A 163 6.74 -4.57 10.47
C ASP A 163 5.69 -3.49 10.25
N PHE A 164 5.08 -3.54 9.07
CA PHE A 164 4.02 -2.61 8.67
C PHE A 164 2.72 -2.79 9.45
N HIS A 165 2.52 -3.96 10.06
CA HIS A 165 1.32 -4.27 10.86
C HIS A 165 1.36 -3.68 12.27
N ALA A 166 2.53 -3.24 12.76
CA ALA A 166 2.62 -2.67 14.10
C ALA A 166 1.65 -1.48 14.22
N PRO A 167 0.79 -1.42 15.25
CA PRO A 167 -0.19 -0.34 15.40
C PRO A 167 0.42 1.07 15.35
N GLU A 168 1.67 1.21 15.81
CA GLU A 168 2.45 2.45 15.82
C GLU A 168 3.01 2.81 14.44
N SER A 169 3.02 1.89 13.48
CA SER A 169 3.35 2.15 12.06
C SER A 169 2.18 2.83 11.33
N LEU A 170 0.96 2.80 11.90
CA LEU A 170 -0.19 3.54 11.38
C LEU A 170 -0.29 4.88 12.12
N ILE A 171 -0.15 5.98 11.37
CA ILE A 171 -0.23 7.33 11.92
C ILE A 171 -1.67 7.83 11.95
N VAL A 172 -1.97 8.75 12.88
CA VAL A 172 -3.29 9.41 12.92
C VAL A 172 -3.46 10.23 11.65
N SER A 173 -4.55 9.95 10.93
CA SER A 173 -4.89 10.64 9.69
C SER A 173 -5.37 12.06 9.96
N ASN A 174 -4.48 13.05 9.92
CA ASN A 174 -4.87 14.46 9.83
C ASN A 174 -5.09 14.86 8.35
N PHE A 175 -5.91 14.10 7.62
CA PHE A 175 -6.20 14.32 6.18
C PHE A 175 -7.42 15.21 5.97
#